data_AF-A0A7S1URW3-F1
#
_entry.id   AF-A0A7S1URW3-F1
#
_cell.length_a   1.000
_cell.length_b   1.000
_cell.length_c   1.000
_cell.angle_alpha   90.00
_cell.angle_beta   90.00
_cell.angle_gamma   90.00
#
_symmetry.space_group_name_H-M   'P 1'
#
loop_
_entity.id
_entity.type
_entity.pdbx_description
1 polymer ?
#
loop_
_entity_poly.entity_id
_entity_poly.type
_entity_poly.pdbx_seq_one_letter_code
_entity_poly.pdbx_strand_id
1 'polypeptide(L)'
;GTSGVHAESNNMNPRPYDVANDDFNNKFVTEFVDSEFFEVYSLPIETQYSQVFWTMQDPVPLPSNITKRFENKVIAITGYEVDQVMVTEEGKEVSVPITR
;
A
#
# COMPACT_ATOMS: atom_id res chain seq x y z
N GLY A 1 -7.04 3.63 24.68
CA GLY A 1 -7.17 4.03 23.27
C GLY A 1 -7.06 2.77 22.46
N THR A 2 -8.13 2.43 21.75
CA THR A 2 -8.39 1.14 21.11
C THR A 2 -7.33 0.77 20.07
N SER A 3 -6.63 -0.34 20.31
CA SER A 3 -5.78 -1.03 19.33
C SER A 3 -6.64 -1.45 18.15
N GLY A 4 -6.41 -0.84 16.98
CA GLY A 4 -6.94 -1.32 15.71
C GLY A 4 -6.34 -2.68 15.42
N VAL A 5 -7.20 -3.64 15.15
CA VAL A 5 -6.89 -5.02 14.80
C VAL A 5 -5.99 -5.00 13.57
N HIS A 6 -4.81 -5.61 13.65
CA HIS A 6 -3.99 -5.90 12.47
C HIS A 6 -4.82 -6.82 11.57
N ALA A 7 -5.40 -6.28 10.50
CA ALA A 7 -5.90 -7.10 9.41
C ALA A 7 -4.70 -7.90 8.88
N GLU A 8 -4.84 -9.21 8.87
CA GLU A 8 -3.96 -10.05 8.07
C GLU A 8 -4.12 -9.58 6.63
N SER A 9 -3.09 -8.92 6.12
CA SER A 9 -3.07 -8.30 4.81
C SER A 9 -3.17 -9.41 3.76
N ASN A 10 -4.40 -9.66 3.28
CA ASN A 10 -4.73 -10.71 2.31
C ASN A 10 -4.86 -10.15 0.88
N ASN A 11 -4.55 -8.87 0.68
CA ASN A 11 -4.84 -8.16 -0.56
C ASN A 11 -3.66 -8.16 -1.56
N MET A 12 -2.49 -8.69 -1.17
CA MET A 12 -1.35 -8.83 -2.07
C MET A 12 -1.41 -10.12 -2.88
N ASN A 13 -1.09 -10.04 -4.17
CA ASN A 13 -1.03 -11.22 -5.04
C ASN A 13 0.25 -12.04 -4.79
N PRO A 14 0.21 -13.37 -4.56
CA PRO A 14 1.41 -14.16 -4.29
C PRO A 14 2.26 -14.35 -5.56
N ARG A 15 3.11 -13.37 -5.89
CA ARG A 15 4.04 -13.40 -7.03
C ARG A 15 5.42 -12.88 -6.64
N PRO A 16 6.49 -13.28 -7.36
CA PRO A 16 7.78 -12.62 -7.24
C PRO A 16 7.66 -11.16 -7.66
N TYR A 17 8.21 -10.26 -6.86
CA TYR A 17 8.20 -8.82 -7.12
C TYR A 17 9.59 -8.33 -7.53
N ASP A 18 9.67 -7.72 -8.71
CA ASP A 18 10.86 -7.04 -9.21
C ASP A 18 10.81 -5.55 -8.86
N VAL A 19 11.98 -4.93 -8.63
CA VAL A 19 12.07 -3.51 -8.34
C VAL A 19 11.76 -2.69 -9.59
N ALA A 20 10.72 -1.85 -9.52
CA ALA A 20 10.31 -1.00 -10.65
C ALA A 20 11.38 0.03 -11.08
N ASN A 21 12.37 0.29 -10.22
CA ASN A 21 13.51 1.17 -10.49
C ASN A 21 14.82 0.47 -10.12
N ASP A 22 15.13 -0.62 -10.83
CA ASP A 22 16.39 -1.34 -10.74
C ASP A 22 17.56 -0.39 -11.04
N ASP A 23 18.62 -0.47 -10.22
CA ASP A 23 19.91 0.13 -10.57
C ASP A 23 20.62 -0.83 -11.53
N PHE A 24 20.70 -0.46 -12.81
CA PHE A 24 21.36 -1.21 -13.87
C PHE A 24 22.82 -1.62 -13.56
N ASN A 25 23.41 -1.08 -12.49
CA ASN A 25 24.75 -1.44 -12.01
C ASN A 25 24.78 -2.54 -10.92
N ASN A 26 23.67 -3.23 -10.64
CA ASN A 26 23.58 -4.33 -9.66
C ASN A 26 24.05 -3.95 -8.24
N LYS A 27 23.92 -2.68 -7.85
CA LYS A 27 24.36 -2.23 -6.52
C LYS A 27 23.46 -2.75 -5.39
N PHE A 28 22.26 -3.20 -5.72
CA PHE A 28 21.27 -3.73 -4.78
C PHE A 28 20.76 -5.07 -5.29
N VAL A 29 20.50 -6.00 -4.37
CA VAL A 29 19.84 -7.28 -4.68
C VAL A 29 18.48 -6.95 -5.29
N THR A 30 18.19 -7.47 -6.49
CA THR A 30 16.93 -7.22 -7.22
C THR A 30 15.93 -8.37 -7.11
N GLU A 31 16.38 -9.56 -6.67
CA GLU A 31 15.54 -10.74 -6.44
C GLU A 31 15.11 -10.80 -4.97
N PHE A 32 13.82 -10.53 -4.70
CA PHE A 32 13.24 -10.55 -3.35
C PHE A 32 12.33 -11.77 -3.16
N VAL A 33 12.94 -12.92 -2.92
CA VAL A 33 12.25 -14.24 -2.85
C VAL A 33 11.49 -14.44 -1.52
N ASP A 34 11.73 -13.61 -0.50
CA ASP A 34 11.03 -13.57 0.80
C ASP A 34 10.73 -12.11 1.19
N SER A 35 9.81 -11.46 0.48
CA SER A 35 9.45 -10.06 0.71
C SER A 35 8.35 -9.92 1.77
N GLU A 36 8.58 -9.03 2.76
CA GLU A 36 7.53 -8.60 3.68
C GLU A 36 6.71 -7.46 3.05
N PHE A 37 5.43 -7.40 3.40
CA PHE A 37 4.52 -6.35 2.92
C PHE A 37 3.78 -5.70 4.07
N PHE A 38 3.30 -4.48 3.86
CA PHE A 38 2.48 -3.74 4.80
C PHE A 38 1.45 -2.92 4.02
N GLU A 39 0.28 -2.73 4.62
CA GLU A 39 -0.81 -1.96 4.01
C GLU A 39 -0.85 -0.53 4.58
N VAL A 40 -1.27 0.42 3.74
CA VAL A 40 -1.53 1.81 4.10
C VAL A 40 -2.83 2.26 3.47
N TYR A 41 -3.66 2.97 4.24
CA TYR A 41 -4.87 3.60 3.71
C TYR A 41 -4.57 5.02 3.24
N SER A 42 -5.05 5.34 2.05
CA SER A 42 -5.12 6.72 1.58
C SER A 42 -6.12 7.53 2.41
N LEU A 43 -6.10 8.86 2.24
CA LEU A 43 -7.15 9.68 2.79
C LEU A 43 -8.48 9.36 2.09
N PRO A 44 -9.62 9.37 2.82
CA PRO A 44 -10.93 9.16 2.22
C PRO A 44 -11.16 10.12 1.05
N ILE A 45 -11.58 9.58 -0.09
CA ILE A 45 -11.96 10.35 -1.27
C ILE A 45 -13.47 10.31 -1.40
N GLU A 46 -14.09 11.48 -1.41
CA GLU A 46 -15.50 11.65 -1.74
C GLU A 46 -15.62 12.34 -3.10
N THR A 47 -16.27 11.66 -4.05
CA THR A 47 -16.54 12.21 -5.39
C THR A 47 -18.03 12.10 -5.71
N GLN A 48 -18.51 13.02 -6.55
CA GLN A 48 -19.82 12.87 -7.17
C GLN A 48 -19.71 11.98 -8.42
N TYR A 49 -20.83 11.43 -8.87
CA TYR A 49 -20.88 10.65 -10.09
C TYR A 49 -20.33 11.49 -11.28
N SER A 50 -19.42 10.89 -12.06
CA SER A 50 -18.67 11.53 -13.16
C SER A 50 -17.65 12.61 -12.75
N GLN A 51 -17.38 12.81 -11.46
CA GLN A 51 -16.32 13.71 -11.02
C GLN A 51 -14.96 13.01 -11.08
N VAL A 52 -14.01 13.64 -11.75
CA VAL A 52 -12.61 13.17 -11.78
C VAL A 52 -11.89 13.74 -10.58
N PHE A 53 -11.14 12.90 -9.86
CA PHE A 53 -10.25 13.32 -8.78
C PHE A 53 -8.80 13.28 -9.29
N TRP A 54 -8.21 14.46 -9.55
CA TRP A 54 -6.85 14.59 -10.10
C TRP A 54 -5.91 15.38 -9.18
N THR A 55 -6.33 15.63 -7.95
CA THR A 55 -5.54 16.37 -6.96
C THR A 55 -4.63 15.44 -6.18
N MET A 56 -3.42 15.91 -5.88
CA MET A 56 -2.51 15.23 -4.97
C MET A 56 -3.12 15.18 -3.57
N GLN A 57 -3.10 14.00 -2.93
CA GLN A 57 -3.43 13.87 -1.52
C GLN A 57 -2.25 14.32 -0.64
N ASP A 58 -2.56 14.64 0.61
CA ASP A 58 -1.52 14.83 1.63
C ASP A 58 -0.71 13.54 1.83
N PRO A 59 0.54 13.64 2.32
CA PRO A 59 1.37 12.47 2.59
C PRO A 59 0.71 11.48 3.56
N VAL A 60 0.68 10.20 3.17
CA VAL A 60 0.19 9.11 4.03
C VAL A 60 1.33 8.61 4.92
N PRO A 61 1.17 8.63 6.27
CA PRO A 61 2.21 8.18 7.17
C PRO A 61 2.37 6.64 7.10
N LEU A 62 3.62 6.18 7.12
CA LEU A 62 3.91 4.75 7.24
C LEU A 62 3.48 4.21 8.62
N PRO A 63 3.10 2.92 8.72
CA PRO A 63 2.71 2.30 9.97
C PRO A 63 3.80 2.43 11.05
N SER A 64 3.38 2.61 12.30
CA SER A 64 4.32 2.88 13.40
C SER A 64 5.32 1.74 13.67
N ASN A 65 4.96 0.50 13.35
CA ASN A 65 5.86 -0.65 13.45
C ASN A 65 6.98 -0.60 12.40
N ILE A 66 6.69 -0.12 11.18
CA ILE A 66 7.67 0.03 10.11
C ILE A 66 8.63 1.19 10.45
N THR A 67 8.08 2.35 10.82
CA THR A 67 8.89 3.53 11.15
C THR A 67 9.85 3.28 12.32
N LYS A 68 9.40 2.58 13.38
CA LYS A 68 10.26 2.19 14.50
C LYS A 68 11.33 1.17 14.11
N ARG A 69 10.98 0.16 13.30
CA ARG A 69 11.92 -0.91 12.90
C ARG A 69 13.09 -0.36 12.06
N PHE A 70 12.79 0.62 11.20
CA PHE A 70 13.74 1.24 10.29
C PHE A 70 14.20 2.63 10.75
N GLU A 71 14.04 2.94 12.04
CA GLU A 71 14.53 4.20 12.59
C GLU A 71 16.04 4.35 12.33
N ASN A 72 16.44 5.46 11.70
CA ASN A 72 17.80 5.74 11.25
C ASN A 72 18.39 4.71 10.26
N LYS A 73 17.55 3.93 9.57
CA LYS A 73 17.95 2.99 8.51
C LYS A 73 17.28 3.36 7.19
N VAL A 74 17.89 2.96 6.08
CA VAL A 74 17.28 3.06 4.75
C VAL A 74 16.45 1.79 4.51
N ILE A 75 15.21 1.98 4.08
CA ILE A 75 14.31 0.93 3.59
C ILE A 75 14.18 1.07 2.07
N ALA A 76 14.25 -0.04 1.35
CA ALA A 76 13.90 -0.10 -0.06
C ALA A 76 12.47 -0.67 -0.19
N ILE A 77 11.59 0.06 -0.87
CA ILE A 77 10.27 -0.44 -1.27
C ILE A 77 10.40 -0.95 -2.70
N THR A 78 10.17 -2.24 -2.89
CA THR A 78 10.45 -2.94 -4.15
C THR A 78 9.25 -2.92 -5.09
N GLY A 79 8.03 -2.90 -4.55
CA GLY A 79 6.79 -2.76 -5.29
C GLY A 79 5.68 -2.17 -4.43
N TYR A 80 4.58 -1.78 -5.08
CA TYR A 80 3.34 -1.42 -4.41
C TYR A 80 2.16 -1.86 -5.28
N GLU A 81 1.09 -2.31 -4.64
CA GLU A 81 -0.20 -2.60 -5.27
C GLU A 81 -1.23 -1.63 -4.69
N VAL A 82 -2.28 -1.34 -5.46
CA VAL A 82 -3.37 -0.46 -5.03
C VAL A 82 -4.68 -1.18 -5.27
N ASP A 83 -5.46 -1.34 -4.19
CA ASP A 83 -6.88 -1.69 -4.27
C ASP A 83 -7.72 -0.46 -3.91
N GLN A 84 -8.80 -0.24 -4.66
CA GLN A 84 -9.77 0.80 -4.34
C GLN A 84 -10.93 0.15 -3.59
N VAL A 85 -11.11 0.53 -2.32
CA VAL A 85 -12.20 0.01 -1.49
C VAL A 85 -13.26 1.06 -1.21
N MET A 86 -14.52 0.61 -1.11
CA MET A 86 -15.65 1.36 -0.58
C MET A 86 -15.98 0.83 0.82
N VAL A 87 -16.22 1.72 1.77
CA VAL A 87 -16.75 1.37 3.09
C VAL A 87 -18.28 1.46 3.04
N THR A 88 -18.97 0.36 3.32
CA THR A 88 -20.44 0.32 3.36
C THR A 88 -20.99 1.02 4.62
N GLU A 89 -22.31 1.26 4.66
CA GLU A 89 -22.98 1.79 5.87
C GLU A 89 -22.76 0.91 7.12
N GLU A 90 -22.48 -0.37 6.91
CA GLU A 90 -22.19 -1.35 7.96
C GLU A 90 -20.71 -1.33 8.39
N GLY A 91 -19.88 -0.46 7.81
CA GLY A 91 -18.45 -0.35 8.10
C GLY A 91 -17.60 -1.44 7.45
N LYS A 92 -18.14 -2.17 6.47
CA LYS A 92 -17.41 -3.24 5.76
C LYS A 92 -16.70 -2.68 4.55
N GLU A 93 -15.44 -3.09 4.35
CA GLU A 93 -14.68 -2.78 3.14
C GLU A 93 -15.07 -3.72 2.00
N VAL A 94 -15.35 -3.13 0.83
CA VAL A 94 -15.69 -3.84 -0.40
C VAL A 94 -14.83 -3.29 -1.52
N SER A 95 -14.00 -4.12 -2.14
CA SER A 95 -13.20 -3.74 -3.31
C SER A 95 -14.11 -3.30 -4.46
N VAL A 96 -13.78 -2.16 -5.05
CA VAL A 96 -14.47 -1.61 -6.21
C VAL A 96 -13.95 -2.34 -7.45
N PRO A 97 -14.80 -3.04 -8.22
CA PRO A 97 -14.35 -3.76 -9.40
C PRO A 97 -13.78 -2.79 -10.44
N ILE A 98 -12.47 -2.87 -10.68
CA ILE A 98 -11.81 -2.18 -11.78
C ILE A 98 -11.85 -3.12 -13.00
N THR A 99 -13.04 -3.27 -13.59
CA THR A 99 -13.21 -4.09 -14.79
C THR A 99 -12.86 -3.30 -16.04
N ARG A 100 -12.15 -3.95 -16.95
CA ARG A 100 -11.76 -3.42 -18.27
C ARG A 100 -12.93 -3.42 -19.25
#